data_AF-A0A3L9YKR7-F1
#
_entry.id   AF-A0A3L9YKR7-F1
#
_cell.length_a   1.000
_cell.length_b   1.000
_cell.length_c   1.000
_cell.angle_alpha   90.00
_cell.angle_beta   90.00
_cell.angle_gamma   90.00
#
_symmetry.space_group_name_H-M   'P 1'
#
loop_
_entity.id
_entity.type
_entity.pdbx_description
1 polymer ?
#
loop_
_entity_poly.entity_id
_entity_poly.type
_entity_poly.pdbx_seq_one_letter_code
_entity_poly.pdbx_strand_id
1 'polypeptide(L)'
;MTELAKKRPEFRNINAFKDLTTYRMTPAAWVSILHRASGLIMFLLLPFIIWMFDTSVSSEISFAKFSAAFNIGIGFVPGWFIKLVALALIWAYLHHFTAGLRHLWMDVSHSAVNKQFGKSSALTVLVISIGLALVLGAKLFGLY
;
A
#
# COMPACT_ATOMS: atom_id res chain seq x y z
N MET A 1 12.17 -42.33 31.19
CA MET A 1 11.09 -42.05 30.21
C MET A 1 11.35 -40.68 29.62
N THR A 2 11.51 -40.59 28.30
CA THR A 2 11.63 -39.32 27.58
C THR A 2 10.31 -38.54 27.75
N GLU A 3 10.33 -37.37 28.38
CA GLU A 3 9.15 -36.52 28.43
C GLU A 3 8.73 -36.14 27.01
N LEU A 4 7.57 -36.61 26.58
CA LEU A 4 6.92 -36.17 25.36
C LEU A 4 6.60 -34.68 25.53
N ALA A 5 7.21 -33.83 24.70
CA ALA A 5 7.02 -32.39 24.75
C ALA A 5 5.54 -32.02 24.84
N LYS A 6 5.20 -31.15 25.80
CA LYS A 6 3.82 -30.68 26.05
C LYS A 6 3.15 -30.26 24.74
N LYS A 7 1.98 -30.86 24.45
CA LYS A 7 1.19 -30.52 23.26
C LYS A 7 0.85 -29.02 23.28
N ARG A 8 1.25 -28.30 22.23
CA ARG A 8 0.94 -26.87 22.10
C ARG A 8 -0.57 -26.67 21.95
N PRO A 9 -1.14 -25.61 22.53
CA PRO A 9 -2.56 -25.30 22.34
C PRO A 9 -2.85 -25.06 20.85
N GLU A 10 -3.87 -25.74 20.34
CA GLU A 10 -4.39 -25.58 18.97
C GLU A 10 -5.65 -24.72 19.04
N PHE A 11 -5.61 -23.51 18.47
CA PHE A 11 -6.80 -22.67 18.32
C PHE A 11 -7.48 -23.03 17.00
N ARG A 12 -8.67 -23.63 17.07
CA ARG A 12 -9.49 -24.04 15.91
C ARG A 12 -10.74 -23.16 15.85
N ASN A 13 -11.37 -23.05 14.68
CA ASN A 13 -12.62 -22.31 14.47
C ASN A 13 -12.54 -20.79 14.72
N ILE A 14 -11.39 -20.16 14.42
CA ILE A 14 -11.25 -18.70 14.50
C ILE A 14 -12.13 -18.05 13.42
N ASN A 15 -13.09 -17.24 13.84
CA ASN A 15 -13.94 -16.46 12.96
C ASN A 15 -13.27 -15.13 12.58
N ALA A 16 -13.12 -14.87 11.28
CA ALA A 16 -12.41 -13.69 10.79
C ALA A 16 -13.01 -12.35 11.25
N PHE A 17 -14.33 -12.27 11.41
CA PHE A 17 -15.02 -11.01 11.74
C PHE A 17 -15.17 -10.80 13.25
N LYS A 18 -15.35 -11.90 14.00
CA LYS A 18 -15.50 -11.83 15.47
C LYS A 18 -14.17 -11.85 16.20
N ASP A 19 -13.24 -12.70 15.80
CA ASP A 19 -12.04 -12.95 16.59
C ASP A 19 -10.88 -12.08 16.14
N LEU A 20 -10.67 -11.90 14.82
CA LEU A 20 -9.51 -11.13 14.34
C LEU A 20 -9.57 -9.65 14.72
N THR A 21 -10.78 -9.09 14.79
CA THR A 21 -11.04 -7.69 15.16
C THR A 21 -10.72 -7.40 16.62
N THR A 22 -10.58 -8.42 17.47
CA THR A 22 -10.22 -8.27 18.90
C THR A 22 -8.70 -8.16 19.13
N TYR A 23 -7.87 -8.57 18.17
CA TYR A 23 -6.42 -8.54 18.33
C TYR A 23 -5.86 -7.13 18.20
N ARG A 24 -5.01 -6.74 19.16
CA ARG A 24 -4.22 -5.51 19.05
C ARG A 24 -3.06 -5.71 18.08
N MET A 25 -3.20 -5.17 16.88
CA MET A 25 -2.14 -5.18 15.88
C MET A 25 -1.00 -4.24 16.26
N THR A 26 0.23 -4.74 16.19
CA THR A 26 1.43 -3.90 16.32
C THR A 26 1.65 -3.11 15.03
N PRO A 27 2.44 -2.02 15.05
CA PRO A 27 2.77 -1.28 13.82
C PRO A 27 3.40 -2.16 12.74
N ALA A 28 4.23 -3.14 13.12
CA ALA A 28 4.83 -4.09 12.19
C ALA A 28 3.79 -4.99 11.51
N ALA A 29 2.75 -5.41 12.25
CA ALA A 29 1.66 -6.20 11.68
C ALA A 29 0.84 -5.37 10.67
N TRP A 30 0.58 -4.08 10.98
CA TRP A 30 -0.07 -3.15 10.06
C TRP A 30 0.73 -2.97 8.77
N VAL A 31 2.03 -2.67 8.86
CA VAL A 31 2.89 -2.53 7.68
C VAL A 31 2.91 -3.80 6.84
N SER A 32 2.92 -4.99 7.47
CA SER A 32 2.89 -6.26 6.73
C SER A 32 1.60 -6.48 5.93
N ILE A 33 0.41 -6.18 6.49
CA ILE A 33 -0.84 -6.34 5.75
C ILE A 33 -1.02 -5.26 4.69
N LEU A 34 -0.59 -4.03 4.99
CA LEU A 34 -0.64 -2.92 4.05
C LEU A 34 0.33 -3.13 2.87
N HIS A 35 1.52 -3.72 3.09
CA HIS A 35 2.43 -4.09 2.01
C HIS A 35 1.82 -5.14 1.05
N ARG A 36 1.08 -6.12 1.59
CA ARG A 36 0.34 -7.11 0.78
C ARG A 36 -0.80 -6.46 0.01
N ALA A 37 -1.62 -5.66 0.70
CA ALA A 37 -2.74 -4.97 0.08
C ALA A 37 -2.28 -3.99 -1.01
N SER A 38 -1.19 -3.25 -0.79
CA SER A 38 -0.65 -2.32 -1.77
C SER A 38 -0.11 -3.03 -3.02
N GLY A 39 0.51 -4.20 -2.86
CA GLY A 39 0.90 -5.05 -3.99
C GLY A 39 -0.31 -5.48 -4.84
N LEU A 40 -1.39 -5.92 -4.17
CA LEU A 40 -2.64 -6.28 -4.84
C LEU A 40 -3.30 -5.09 -5.55
N ILE A 41 -3.34 -3.92 -4.92
CA ILE A 41 -3.88 -2.69 -5.53
C ILE A 41 -3.13 -2.35 -6.83
N MET A 42 -1.78 -2.36 -6.79
CA MET A 42 -0.99 -2.08 -7.99
C MET A 42 -1.26 -3.09 -9.10
N PHE A 43 -1.33 -4.39 -8.76
CA PHE A 43 -1.63 -5.45 -9.73
C PHE A 43 -3.00 -5.26 -10.39
N LEU A 44 -4.05 -5.04 -9.59
CA LEU A 44 -5.41 -4.84 -10.10
C LEU A 44 -5.55 -3.56 -10.93
N LEU A 45 -4.76 -2.53 -10.63
CA LEU A 45 -4.74 -1.26 -11.36
C LEU A 45 -3.72 -1.21 -12.52
N LEU A 46 -3.05 -2.32 -12.85
CA LEU A 46 -2.17 -2.38 -14.04
C LEU A 46 -2.87 -1.95 -15.34
N PRO A 47 -4.11 -2.37 -15.64
CA PRO A 47 -4.82 -1.89 -16.83
C PRO A 47 -5.01 -0.36 -16.82
N PHE A 48 -5.27 0.23 -15.66
CA PHE A 48 -5.40 1.67 -15.50
C PHE A 48 -4.06 2.39 -15.70
N ILE A 49 -2.95 1.83 -15.19
CA ILE A 49 -1.59 2.35 -15.46
C ILE A 49 -1.28 2.35 -16.95
N ILE A 50 -1.53 1.23 -17.63
CA ILE A 50 -1.25 1.07 -19.05
C ILE A 50 -2.08 2.08 -19.86
N TRP A 51 -3.37 2.21 -19.56
CA TRP A 51 -4.23 3.18 -20.20
C TRP A 51 -3.76 4.62 -19.98
N MET A 52 -3.39 5.00 -18.75
CA MET A 52 -2.86 6.33 -18.45
C MET A 52 -1.59 6.61 -19.26
N PHE A 53 -0.67 5.65 -19.27
CA PHE A 53 0.61 5.79 -19.98
C PHE A 53 0.38 5.96 -21.48
N ASP A 54 -0.32 5.03 -22.12
CA ASP A 54 -0.63 5.07 -23.55
C ASP A 54 -1.29 6.41 -23.92
N THR A 55 -2.42 6.74 -23.27
CA THR A 55 -3.19 7.95 -23.58
C THR A 55 -2.35 9.23 -23.40
N SER A 56 -1.43 9.25 -22.43
CA SER A 56 -0.58 10.42 -22.17
C SER A 56 0.51 10.66 -23.21
N VAL A 57 0.90 9.64 -23.99
CA VAL A 57 2.05 9.74 -24.91
C VAL A 57 1.70 9.58 -26.39
N SER A 58 0.50 9.10 -26.75
CA SER A 58 0.21 8.79 -28.17
C SER A 58 0.16 10.02 -29.09
N SER A 59 -0.43 11.14 -28.65
CA SER A 59 -0.64 12.36 -29.44
C SER A 59 -1.08 13.54 -28.58
N GLU A 60 -1.10 14.76 -29.15
CA GLU A 60 -1.67 15.94 -28.48
C GLU A 60 -3.16 15.75 -28.15
N ILE A 61 -3.93 15.15 -29.06
CA ILE A 61 -5.37 14.89 -28.87
C ILE A 61 -5.57 13.87 -27.75
N SER A 62 -4.75 12.82 -27.66
CA SER A 62 -4.84 11.84 -26.57
C SER A 62 -4.42 12.46 -25.25
N PHE A 63 -3.38 13.30 -25.22
CA PHE A 63 -2.99 14.02 -24.01
C PHE A 63 -4.09 14.97 -23.51
N ALA A 64 -4.80 15.66 -24.41
CA ALA A 64 -5.96 16.47 -24.05
C ALA A 64 -7.08 15.62 -23.42
N LYS A 65 -7.35 14.42 -23.95
CA LYS A 65 -8.30 13.46 -23.35
C LYS A 65 -7.83 12.99 -21.97
N PHE A 66 -6.54 12.68 -21.82
CA PHE A 66 -5.94 12.31 -20.54
C PHE A 66 -6.13 13.43 -19.50
N SER A 67 -5.83 14.68 -19.86
CA SER A 67 -6.01 15.82 -18.97
C SER A 67 -7.49 16.06 -18.63
N ALA A 68 -8.40 15.93 -19.61
CA ALA A 68 -9.83 16.05 -19.39
C ALA A 68 -10.38 14.99 -18.42
N ALA A 69 -9.86 13.76 -18.45
CA ALA A 69 -10.25 12.70 -17.52
C ALA A 69 -10.00 13.07 -16.05
N PHE A 70 -8.89 13.75 -15.75
CA PHE A 70 -8.54 14.18 -14.39
C PHE A 70 -9.21 15.50 -13.98
N ASN A 71 -9.47 16.40 -14.94
CA ASN A 71 -10.06 17.71 -14.67
C ASN A 71 -11.58 17.68 -14.60
N ILE A 72 -12.23 16.96 -15.51
CA ILE A 72 -13.69 16.92 -15.66
C ILE A 72 -14.21 15.53 -15.30
N GLY A 73 -13.66 14.48 -15.90
CA GLY A 73 -14.08 13.09 -15.66
C GLY A 73 -14.15 12.24 -16.93
N ILE A 74 -14.58 10.99 -16.77
CA ILE A 74 -14.82 10.04 -17.85
C ILE A 74 -16.24 9.49 -17.73
N GLY A 75 -17.10 9.81 -18.69
CA GLY A 75 -18.51 9.40 -18.64
C GLY A 75 -19.21 9.95 -17.40
N PHE A 76 -19.73 9.06 -16.55
CA PHE A 76 -20.36 9.43 -15.28
C PHE A 76 -19.38 9.52 -14.10
N VAL A 77 -18.10 9.17 -14.30
CA VAL A 77 -17.09 9.19 -13.24
C VAL A 77 -16.42 10.57 -13.20
N PRO A 78 -16.54 11.32 -12.10
CA PRO A 78 -16.01 12.68 -12.02
C PRO A 78 -14.47 12.69 -11.86
N GLY A 79 -13.82 13.73 -12.36
CA GLY A 79 -12.35 13.83 -12.36
C GLY A 79 -11.69 13.77 -10.98
N TRP A 80 -12.35 14.28 -9.93
CA TRP A 80 -11.86 14.15 -8.56
C TRP A 80 -11.76 12.69 -8.10
N PHE A 81 -12.67 11.82 -8.57
CA PHE A 81 -12.63 10.41 -8.23
C PHE A 81 -11.48 9.71 -8.97
N ILE A 82 -11.24 10.05 -10.23
CA ILE A 82 -10.06 9.59 -10.97
C ILE A 82 -8.77 10.00 -10.24
N LYS A 83 -8.70 11.24 -9.74
CA LYS A 83 -7.59 11.70 -8.88
C LYS A 83 -7.45 10.86 -7.60
N LEU A 84 -8.54 10.47 -6.95
CA LEU A 84 -8.46 9.59 -5.78
C LEU A 84 -7.95 8.19 -6.12
N VAL A 85 -8.37 7.61 -7.24
CA VAL A 85 -7.86 6.31 -7.71
C VAL A 85 -6.36 6.41 -8.00
N ALA A 86 -5.93 7.48 -8.68
CA ALA A 86 -4.52 7.74 -8.91
C ALA A 86 -3.74 7.96 -7.60
N LEU A 87 -4.32 8.66 -6.62
CA LEU A 87 -3.70 8.85 -5.30
C LEU A 87 -3.57 7.53 -4.54
N ALA A 88 -4.58 6.66 -4.58
CA ALA A 88 -4.53 5.33 -3.99
C ALA A 88 -3.41 4.50 -4.63
N LEU A 89 -3.22 4.61 -5.95
CA LEU A 89 -2.14 3.95 -6.66
C LEU A 89 -0.75 4.51 -6.30
N ILE A 90 -0.62 5.85 -6.21
CA ILE A 90 0.61 6.52 -5.75
C ILE A 90 0.96 6.05 -4.35
N TRP A 91 0.00 6.06 -3.42
CA TRP A 91 0.21 5.56 -2.06
C TRP A 91 0.58 4.08 -2.06
N ALA A 92 -0.09 3.25 -2.86
CA ALA A 92 0.19 1.82 -2.94
C ALA A 92 1.64 1.57 -3.36
N TYR A 93 2.13 2.26 -4.39
CA TYR A 93 3.54 2.17 -4.81
C TYR A 93 4.49 2.63 -3.71
N LEU A 94 4.28 3.82 -3.15
CA LEU A 94 5.16 4.37 -2.10
C LEU A 94 5.21 3.48 -0.86
N HIS A 95 4.07 3.00 -0.40
CA HIS A 95 3.99 2.09 0.74
C HIS A 95 4.64 0.74 0.42
N HIS A 96 4.33 0.16 -0.74
CA HIS A 96 4.87 -1.13 -1.13
C HIS A 96 6.39 -1.09 -1.25
N PHE A 97 6.94 -0.06 -1.92
CA PHE A 97 8.36 0.12 -2.11
C PHE A 97 9.10 0.33 -0.79
N THR A 98 8.63 1.26 0.05
CA THR A 98 9.28 1.54 1.35
C THR A 98 9.21 0.37 2.33
N ALA A 99 8.06 -0.32 2.40
CA ALA A 99 7.94 -1.55 3.18
C ALA A 99 8.78 -2.69 2.59
N GLY A 100 8.90 -2.77 1.26
CA GLY A 100 9.74 -3.74 0.56
C GLY A 100 11.22 -3.57 0.88
N LEU A 101 11.73 -2.33 0.91
CA LEU A 101 13.10 -2.05 1.36
C LEU A 101 13.34 -2.48 2.81
N ARG A 102 12.36 -2.25 3.69
CA ARG A 102 12.41 -2.77 5.07
C ARG A 102 12.50 -4.30 5.10
N HIS A 103 11.72 -4.98 4.27
CA HIS A 103 11.76 -6.45 4.17
C HIS A 103 13.12 -6.94 3.68
N LEU A 104 13.62 -6.41 2.55
CA LEU A 104 14.94 -6.76 2.02
C LEU A 104 16.05 -6.53 3.05
N TRP A 105 16.00 -5.45 3.82
CA TRP A 105 16.97 -5.19 4.88
C TRP A 105 16.94 -6.26 5.99
N MET A 106 15.75 -6.69 6.39
CA MET A 106 15.59 -7.75 7.39
C MET A 106 15.99 -9.12 6.85
N ASP A 107 15.86 -9.35 5.54
CA ASP A 107 16.27 -10.60 4.89
C ASP A 107 17.80 -10.74 4.84
N VAL A 108 18.53 -9.64 4.65
CA VAL A 108 20.01 -9.65 4.60
C VAL A 108 20.67 -9.50 5.98
N SER A 109 19.96 -8.98 6.98
CA SER A 109 20.52 -8.68 8.30
C SER A 109 19.70 -9.31 9.43
N HIS A 110 20.13 -10.50 9.86
CA HIS A 110 19.49 -11.21 10.98
C HIS A 110 19.52 -10.42 12.29
N SER A 111 20.55 -9.59 12.52
CA SER A 111 20.64 -8.74 13.72
C SER A 111 19.57 -7.63 13.75
N ALA A 112 19.05 -7.23 12.57
CA ALA A 112 17.93 -6.31 12.45
C ALA A 112 16.58 -6.96 12.82
N VAL A 113 16.50 -8.29 12.90
CA VAL A 113 15.26 -9.01 13.22
C VAL A 113 15.03 -9.06 14.74
N ASN A 114 14.74 -7.90 15.33
CA ASN A 114 14.42 -7.78 16.75
C ASN A 114 13.20 -6.86 16.98
N LYS A 115 12.61 -6.92 18.18
CA LYS A 115 11.38 -6.21 18.53
C LYS A 115 11.51 -4.68 18.40
N GLN A 116 12.65 -4.14 18.81
CA GLN A 116 12.89 -2.70 18.78
C GLN A 116 12.96 -2.19 17.34
N PHE A 117 13.80 -2.82 16.51
CA PHE A 117 13.90 -2.48 15.10
C PHE A 117 12.57 -2.73 14.36
N GLY A 118 11.88 -3.84 14.65
CA GLY A 118 10.58 -4.15 14.06
C GLY A 118 9.54 -3.04 14.29
N LYS A 119 9.53 -2.42 15.47
CA LYS A 119 8.66 -1.28 15.79
C LYS A 119 9.13 0.00 15.11
N SER A 120 10.40 0.38 15.27
CA SER A 120 10.90 1.66 14.75
C SER A 120 10.85 1.71 13.22
N SER A 121 11.32 0.68 12.54
CA SER A 121 11.28 0.59 11.07
C SER A 121 9.86 0.63 10.51
N ALA A 122 8.88 0.01 11.19
CA ALA A 122 7.49 0.07 10.77
C ALA A 122 6.90 1.48 10.89
N LEU A 123 7.21 2.20 11.98
CA LEU A 123 6.83 3.60 12.13
C LEU A 123 7.48 4.48 11.07
N THR A 124 8.76 4.27 10.78
CA THR A 124 9.48 4.98 9.70
C THR A 124 8.80 4.77 8.34
N VAL A 125 8.44 3.53 7.99
CA VAL A 125 7.69 3.23 6.76
C VAL A 125 6.38 4.00 6.70
N LEU A 126 5.60 4.01 7.80
CA LEU A 126 4.32 4.71 7.84
C LEU A 126 4.49 6.23 7.68
N VAL A 127 5.45 6.84 8.37
CA VAL A 127 5.73 8.28 8.28
C VAL A 127 6.14 8.66 6.86
N ILE A 128 7.07 7.94 6.25
CA ILE A 128 7.52 8.21 4.87
C ILE A 128 6.37 8.00 3.88
N SER A 129 5.68 6.87 3.97
CA SER A 129 4.58 6.51 3.07
C SER A 129 3.44 7.52 3.11
N ILE A 130 2.98 7.89 4.31
CA ILE A 130 1.88 8.85 4.49
C ILE A 130 2.34 10.27 4.13
N GLY A 131 3.53 10.68 4.60
CA GLY A 131 4.08 12.00 4.31
C GLY A 131 4.21 12.26 2.80
N LEU A 132 4.79 11.31 2.06
CA LEU A 132 4.91 11.42 0.60
C LEU A 132 3.54 11.38 -0.09
N ALA A 133 2.61 10.52 0.36
CA ALA A 133 1.27 10.48 -0.21
C ALA A 133 0.50 11.80 -0.01
N LEU A 134 0.64 12.45 1.15
CA LEU A 134 0.03 13.76 1.41
C LEU A 134 0.63 14.86 0.53
N VAL A 135 1.96 14.90 0.37
CA VAL A 135 2.64 15.88 -0.49
C VAL A 135 2.22 15.71 -1.94
N LEU A 136 2.27 14.48 -2.47
CA LEU A 136 1.87 14.20 -3.85
C LEU A 136 0.37 14.35 -4.07
N GLY A 137 -0.44 14.01 -3.07
CA GLY A 137 -1.87 14.28 -3.08
C GLY A 137 -2.15 15.78 -3.17
N ALA A 138 -1.47 16.60 -2.38
CA ALA A 138 -1.62 18.05 -2.44
C ALA A 138 -1.32 18.60 -3.85
N LYS A 139 -0.24 18.12 -4.48
CA LYS A 139 0.05 18.46 -5.88
C LYS A 139 -1.02 17.97 -6.86
N LEU A 140 -1.48 16.72 -6.73
CA LEU A 140 -2.50 16.13 -7.61
C LEU A 140 -3.84 16.88 -7.58
N PHE A 141 -4.17 17.45 -6.42
CA PHE A 141 -5.36 18.27 -6.21
C PHE A 141 -5.12 19.78 -6.44
N GLY A 142 -3.93 20.17 -6.89
CA GLY A 142 -3.63 21.55 -7.32
C GLY A 142 -3.41 22.53 -6.18
N LEU A 143 -2.95 22.07 -5.01
CA LEU A 143 -2.61 22.97 -3.90
C LEU A 143 -1.32 23.78 -4.16
N TYR A 144 -0.43 23.30 -5.02
CA TYR A 144 0.81 23.97 -5.45
C TYR A 144 1.36 23.39 -6.75
#